data_AF-A0A142I588-F1
#
_entry.id   AF-A0A142I588-F1
#
_cell.length_a   1.000
_cell.length_b   1.000
_cell.length_c   1.000
_cell.angle_alpha   90.00
_cell.angle_beta   90.00
_cell.angle_gamma   90.00
#
_symmetry.space_group_name_H-M   'P 1'
#
loop_
_entity.id
_entity.type
_entity.pdbx_description
1 polymer ?
#
loop_
_entity_poly.entity_id
_entity_poly.type
_entity_poly.pdbx_seq_one_letter_code
_entity_poly.pdbx_strand_id
1 'polypeptide(L)'
;MPLITRLMLQNFKKFPELDLRFTHDRNILVGDNESGKSTILLALDLVLSDSRHRVEALGVESLLSQSAVRQFQEGERRADQLPVLTADVFLSNGGDPDLNGRQNLAGINADGLRMRIAPMTEEYGQDIHNVLQQDPDNFPYEYYSVRFSTFSGGHFASFRRYLRHLLLDSARIDNEHAAQEYTRTVYSVNVPVADRYRLENSYRQQKMHFCTRHLSAINDTLETYQFGVRSGAKSGLEANLDITEDGISIRHRGKGRQCFIKTEFALQRHQQQGELHVLLLEEPENHLSHVSMKRLVNQLATERQTQVFIATHSSHISSRLDLRKAILLGSARPVLMNELSAETAAFFMKAPDNNVLEFALARRVLLVEGDAEFILIEAFYRRLYGRAPEEDGVHIIAIGGTSFRRYLELARLLENRVAALRDNDGNYQQNCDERYADVICSRSRVFADRDNTRSTFEISLYQDNADLCDTLFRGPRRTLTVQEYMLANKAEAAFRLLQLHAGELTVPDYIQEALAWIRE
;
A
#
# COMPACT_ATOMS: atom_id res chain seq x y z
N MET A 1 15.33 5.40 -21.37
CA MET A 1 14.93 5.90 -20.04
C MET A 1 15.24 4.80 -19.02
N PRO A 2 16.00 5.07 -17.95
CA PRO A 2 16.18 4.09 -16.88
C PRO A 2 14.85 3.86 -16.16
N LEU A 3 14.52 2.59 -15.89
CA LEU A 3 13.30 2.16 -15.22
C LEU A 3 13.66 1.31 -14.01
N ILE A 4 12.86 1.34 -12.96
CA ILE A 4 13.01 0.44 -11.82
C ILE A 4 12.30 -0.88 -12.15
N THR A 5 13.03 -1.99 -12.14
CA THR A 5 12.50 -3.31 -12.53
C THR A 5 12.23 -4.22 -11.34
N ARG A 6 12.95 -4.03 -10.23
CA ARG A 6 12.81 -4.84 -9.01
C ARG A 6 13.27 -4.07 -7.78
N LEU A 7 12.62 -4.32 -6.64
CA LEU A 7 13.05 -3.90 -5.31
C LEU A 7 13.26 -5.14 -4.45
N MET A 8 14.44 -5.28 -3.85
CA MET A 8 14.69 -6.27 -2.82
C MET A 8 15.02 -5.58 -1.49
N LEU A 9 14.36 -5.99 -0.42
CA LEU A 9 14.62 -5.50 0.93
C LEU A 9 15.07 -6.64 1.83
N GLN A 10 15.96 -6.34 2.76
CA GLN A 10 16.35 -7.21 3.86
C GLN A 10 16.38 -6.39 5.16
N ASN A 11 15.73 -6.90 6.20
CA ASN A 11 15.63 -6.29 7.53
C ASN A 11 15.20 -4.81 7.51
N PHE A 12 14.27 -4.45 6.63
CA PHE A 12 13.78 -3.08 6.44
C PHE A 12 12.37 -2.92 7.03
N LYS A 13 12.26 -2.20 8.14
CA LYS A 13 11.02 -1.99 8.92
C LYS A 13 10.28 -3.31 9.14
N LYS A 14 9.05 -3.43 8.63
CA LYS A 14 8.23 -4.63 8.79
C LYS A 14 8.65 -5.81 7.91
N PHE A 15 9.60 -5.63 6.98
CA PHE A 15 10.01 -6.65 6.04
C PHE A 15 11.34 -7.28 6.46
N PRO A 16 11.35 -8.53 6.98
CA PRO A 16 12.57 -9.31 7.12
C PRO A 16 13.21 -9.55 5.75
N GLU A 17 12.38 -9.90 4.77
CA GLU A 17 12.74 -10.02 3.36
C GLU A 17 11.56 -9.54 2.49
N LEU A 18 11.86 -8.93 1.35
CA LEU A 18 10.88 -8.56 0.34
C LEU A 18 11.52 -8.65 -1.03
N ASP A 19 10.81 -9.21 -2.01
CA ASP A 19 11.19 -9.20 -3.41
C ASP A 19 9.99 -8.81 -4.28
N LEU A 20 10.06 -7.63 -4.88
CA LEU A 20 9.01 -7.08 -5.74
C LEU A 20 9.54 -6.80 -7.13
N ARG A 21 8.79 -7.22 -8.15
CA ARG A 21 9.03 -6.89 -9.55
C ARG A 21 8.04 -5.84 -10.04
N PHE A 22 8.50 -4.96 -10.91
CA PHE A 22 7.73 -3.83 -11.38
C PHE A 22 7.62 -3.79 -12.90
N THR A 23 6.55 -3.18 -13.40
CA THR A 23 6.36 -2.88 -14.82
C THR A 23 6.92 -1.49 -15.15
N HIS A 24 7.18 -1.27 -16.44
CA HIS A 24 7.77 -0.03 -16.96
C HIS A 24 6.86 1.21 -16.84
N ASP A 25 5.56 1.01 -16.61
CA ASP A 25 4.57 2.08 -16.61
C ASP A 25 4.03 2.38 -15.21
N ARG A 26 3.22 1.50 -14.63
CA ARG A 26 2.55 1.73 -13.35
C ARG A 26 2.61 0.54 -12.45
N ASN A 27 2.79 0.83 -11.18
CA ASN A 27 2.87 -0.16 -10.13
C ASN A 27 1.95 0.30 -9.01
N ILE A 28 0.81 -0.37 -8.84
CA ILE A 28 -0.20 0.02 -7.85
C ILE A 28 -0.05 -0.88 -6.63
N LEU A 29 0.51 -0.35 -5.55
CA LEU A 29 0.61 -1.05 -4.27
C LEU A 29 -0.73 -0.92 -3.54
N VAL A 30 -1.42 -2.04 -3.39
CA VAL A 30 -2.73 -2.10 -2.72
C VAL A 30 -2.61 -2.96 -1.48
N GLY A 31 -3.15 -2.49 -0.37
CA GLY A 31 -2.91 -3.09 0.93
C GLY A 31 -3.69 -2.34 2.00
N ASP A 32 -3.97 -2.98 3.12
CA ASP A 32 -4.58 -2.35 4.27
C ASP A 32 -3.58 -1.36 4.92
N ASN A 33 -4.01 -0.62 5.93
CA ASN A 33 -3.11 0.11 6.80
C ASN A 33 -2.04 -0.85 7.35
N GLU A 34 -0.80 -0.35 7.48
CA GLU A 34 0.35 -1.13 7.96
C GLU A 34 0.77 -2.33 7.07
N SER A 35 0.16 -2.54 5.90
CA SER A 35 0.57 -3.57 4.93
C SER A 35 1.99 -3.37 4.39
N GLY A 36 2.54 -2.15 4.48
CA GLY A 36 3.92 -1.84 4.07
C GLY A 36 4.04 -1.01 2.79
N LYS A 37 2.93 -0.52 2.22
CA LYS A 37 2.93 0.35 1.03
C LYS A 37 3.88 1.55 1.19
N SER A 38 3.72 2.30 2.28
CA SER A 38 4.56 3.44 2.64
C SER A 38 6.03 3.05 2.87
N THR A 39 6.26 1.84 3.37
CA THR A 39 7.62 1.31 3.59
C THR A 39 8.32 1.05 2.26
N ILE A 40 7.62 0.51 1.26
CA ILE A 40 8.15 0.30 -0.10
C ILE A 40 8.46 1.65 -0.76
N LEU A 41 7.53 2.61 -0.72
CA LEU A 41 7.76 3.95 -1.29
C LEU A 41 8.93 4.66 -0.59
N LEU A 42 9.02 4.55 0.74
CA LEU A 42 10.14 5.11 1.51
C LEU A 42 11.48 4.47 1.13
N ALA A 43 11.54 3.14 0.96
CA ALA A 43 12.78 2.47 0.57
C ALA A 43 13.25 2.93 -0.81
N LEU A 44 12.33 3.03 -1.78
CA LEU A 44 12.63 3.60 -3.10
C LEU A 44 13.15 5.04 -2.97
N ASP A 45 12.44 5.88 -2.23
CA ASP A 45 12.81 7.29 -2.07
C ASP A 45 14.18 7.47 -1.38
N LEU A 46 14.50 6.69 -0.35
CA LEU A 46 15.80 6.72 0.32
C LEU A 46 16.94 6.31 -0.61
N VAL A 47 16.80 5.18 -1.33
CA VAL A 47 17.84 4.68 -2.25
C VAL A 47 18.06 5.65 -3.41
N LEU A 48 16.98 6.18 -4.00
CA LEU A 48 17.06 7.07 -5.16
C LEU A 48 17.55 8.48 -4.80
N SER A 49 17.32 8.94 -3.57
CA SER A 49 17.76 10.28 -3.11
C SER A 49 19.20 10.34 -2.63
N ASP A 50 19.83 9.21 -2.27
CA ASP A 50 21.17 9.17 -1.65
C ASP A 50 21.26 10.10 -0.41
N SER A 51 20.15 10.25 0.32
CA SER A 51 20.04 11.25 1.37
C SER A 51 20.40 10.65 2.74
N ARG A 52 21.69 10.69 3.09
CA ARG A 52 22.17 10.31 4.43
C ARG A 52 21.47 11.07 5.54
N HIS A 53 21.28 12.39 5.37
CA HIS A 53 20.54 13.23 6.32
C HIS A 53 19.12 12.72 6.54
N ARG A 54 18.45 12.21 5.51
CA ARG A 54 17.08 11.69 5.66
C ARG A 54 17.07 10.37 6.43
N VAL A 55 18.08 9.53 6.24
CA VAL A 55 18.27 8.31 7.03
C VAL A 55 18.56 8.64 8.50
N GLU A 56 19.48 9.58 8.74
CA GLU A 56 19.81 10.07 10.09
C GLU A 56 18.60 10.70 10.80
N ALA A 57 17.81 11.52 10.11
CA ALA A 57 16.61 12.15 10.66
C ALA A 57 15.50 11.14 10.99
N LEU A 58 15.46 9.99 10.31
CA LEU A 58 14.54 8.91 10.62
C LEU A 58 15.05 8.03 11.78
N GLY A 59 16.37 7.91 11.95
CA GLY A 59 16.99 7.01 12.91
C GLY A 59 17.10 5.57 12.39
N VAL A 60 18.19 4.89 12.73
CA VAL A 60 18.42 3.48 12.34
C VAL A 60 17.42 2.58 13.05
N GLU A 61 17.09 2.89 14.29
CA GLU A 61 16.12 2.21 15.14
C GLU A 61 14.70 2.19 14.55
N SER A 62 14.33 3.19 13.73
CA SER A 62 13.03 3.22 13.06
C SER A 62 13.02 2.52 11.71
N LEU A 63 14.20 2.28 11.13
CA LEU A 63 14.38 1.68 9.81
C LEU A 63 14.72 0.19 9.89
N LEU A 64 15.52 -0.22 10.85
CA LEU A 64 15.92 -1.61 11.06
C LEU A 64 14.75 -2.46 11.53
N SER A 65 14.65 -3.68 11.02
CA SER A 65 13.54 -4.56 11.37
C SER A 65 13.57 -4.99 12.83
N GLN A 66 12.47 -4.75 13.55
CA GLN A 66 12.34 -5.15 14.95
C GLN A 66 12.43 -6.68 15.14
N SER A 67 11.96 -7.48 14.17
CA SER A 67 12.09 -8.93 14.24
C SER A 67 13.54 -9.37 14.14
N ALA A 68 14.36 -8.70 13.33
CA ALA A 68 15.79 -8.97 13.21
C ALA A 68 16.55 -8.58 14.50
N VAL A 69 16.19 -7.45 15.11
CA VAL A 69 16.73 -7.02 16.41
C VAL A 69 16.40 -8.03 17.51
N ARG A 70 15.12 -8.47 17.60
CA ARG A 70 14.71 -9.49 18.58
C ARG A 70 15.42 -10.82 18.37
N GLN A 71 15.50 -11.29 17.11
CA GLN A 71 16.20 -12.53 16.79
C GLN A 71 17.68 -12.47 17.18
N PHE A 72 18.34 -11.34 17.01
CA PHE A 72 19.71 -11.13 17.49
C PHE A 72 19.80 -11.15 19.02
N GLN A 73 18.89 -10.45 19.72
CA GLN A 73 18.87 -10.38 21.18
C GLN A 73 18.56 -11.72 21.85
N GLU A 74 17.76 -12.57 21.20
CA GLU A 74 17.43 -13.94 21.63
C GLU A 74 18.53 -14.96 21.28
N GLY A 75 19.41 -14.64 20.32
CA GLY A 75 20.46 -15.52 19.81
C GLY A 75 21.85 -15.28 20.40
N GLU A 76 22.88 -15.72 19.67
CA GLU A 76 24.28 -15.44 20.02
C GLU A 76 24.65 -13.98 19.73
N ARG A 77 24.82 -13.19 20.79
CA ARG A 77 25.10 -11.74 20.72
C ARG A 77 26.56 -11.44 20.37
N ARG A 78 26.96 -11.81 19.16
CA ARG A 78 28.29 -11.54 18.61
C ARG A 78 28.24 -10.40 17.60
N ALA A 79 29.31 -9.62 17.51
CA ALA A 79 29.37 -8.47 16.60
C ALA A 79 29.18 -8.85 15.12
N ASP A 80 29.60 -10.05 14.71
CA ASP A 80 29.40 -10.59 13.36
C ASP A 80 27.95 -11.04 13.07
N GLN A 81 27.12 -11.16 14.11
CA GLN A 81 25.70 -11.55 14.01
C GLN A 81 24.75 -10.35 14.04
N LEU A 82 25.27 -9.13 14.21
CA LEU A 82 24.47 -7.92 14.20
C LEU A 82 23.72 -7.78 12.85
N PRO A 83 22.39 -7.55 12.87
CA PRO A 83 21.59 -7.56 11.67
C PRO A 83 21.98 -6.40 10.75
N VAL A 84 21.98 -6.66 9.44
CA VAL A 84 22.24 -5.67 8.41
C VAL A 84 20.94 -5.38 7.67
N LEU A 85 20.62 -4.10 7.47
CA LEU A 85 19.54 -3.67 6.60
C LEU A 85 20.08 -3.38 5.21
N THR A 86 19.40 -3.92 4.19
CA THR A 86 19.74 -3.68 2.78
C THR A 86 18.48 -3.35 1.98
N ALA A 87 18.57 -2.36 1.11
CA ALA A 87 17.55 -2.03 0.11
C ALA A 87 18.21 -1.90 -1.26
N ASP A 88 17.86 -2.80 -2.17
CA ASP A 88 18.41 -2.90 -3.51
C ASP A 88 17.35 -2.56 -4.57
N VAL A 89 17.65 -1.57 -5.39
CA VAL A 89 16.80 -1.09 -6.49
C VAL A 89 17.45 -1.47 -7.81
N PHE A 90 16.87 -2.44 -8.50
CA PHE A 90 17.34 -2.92 -9.80
C PHE A 90 16.79 -2.03 -10.90
N LEU A 91 17.65 -1.68 -11.85
CA LEU A 91 17.32 -0.82 -12.97
C LEU A 91 17.28 -1.60 -14.28
N SER A 92 16.55 -1.07 -15.26
CA SER A 92 16.60 -1.57 -16.62
C SER A 92 18.02 -1.43 -17.17
N ASN A 93 18.56 -2.52 -17.72
CA ASN A 93 19.92 -2.59 -18.22
C ASN A 93 20.18 -1.48 -19.26
N GLY A 94 21.05 -0.53 -18.92
CA GLY A 94 21.31 0.69 -19.69
C GLY A 94 22.70 0.74 -20.30
N GLY A 95 23.54 -0.27 -20.03
CA GLY A 95 24.91 -0.33 -20.51
C GLY A 95 25.87 0.64 -19.82
N ASP A 96 25.48 1.19 -18.66
CA ASP A 96 26.37 2.00 -17.82
C ASP A 96 27.21 1.06 -16.92
N PRO A 97 28.52 0.92 -17.16
CA PRO A 97 29.37 0.05 -16.36
C PRO A 97 29.44 0.47 -14.89
N ASP A 98 29.16 1.74 -14.57
CA ASP A 98 29.16 2.22 -13.20
C ASP A 98 27.97 1.64 -12.41
N LEU A 99 26.87 1.28 -13.08
CA LEU A 99 25.69 0.68 -12.46
C LEU A 99 25.75 -0.84 -12.42
N ASN A 100 26.44 -1.47 -13.38
CA ASN A 100 26.43 -2.90 -13.61
C ASN A 100 27.33 -3.67 -12.64
N GLY A 101 26.77 -4.61 -11.89
CA GLY A 101 27.58 -5.55 -11.12
C GLY A 101 26.79 -6.56 -10.32
N ARG A 102 27.49 -7.32 -9.49
CA ARG A 102 26.94 -8.40 -8.66
C ARG A 102 26.75 -8.03 -7.19
N GLN A 103 27.04 -6.79 -6.79
CA GLN A 103 26.85 -6.33 -5.41
C GLN A 103 25.38 -6.00 -5.12
N ASN A 104 24.53 -7.01 -5.27
CA ASN A 104 23.09 -6.97 -4.95
C ASN A 104 22.68 -8.25 -4.17
N LEU A 105 21.52 -8.23 -3.52
CA LEU A 105 21.00 -9.31 -2.67
C LEU A 105 20.77 -10.59 -3.45
N ALA A 106 20.51 -10.49 -4.76
CA ALA A 106 20.35 -11.66 -5.63
C ALA A 106 21.69 -12.23 -6.13
N GLY A 107 22.82 -11.54 -5.95
CA GLY A 107 24.14 -11.95 -6.43
C GLY A 107 24.26 -12.07 -7.96
N ILE A 108 23.30 -11.51 -8.72
CA ILE A 108 23.25 -11.58 -10.18
C ILE A 108 23.91 -10.37 -10.82
N ASN A 109 24.36 -10.48 -12.05
CA ASN A 109 24.87 -9.31 -12.76
C ASN A 109 23.70 -8.42 -13.22
N ALA A 110 23.60 -7.21 -12.69
CA ALA A 110 22.50 -6.29 -13.00
C ALA A 110 22.93 -4.82 -12.81
N ASP A 111 22.21 -3.91 -13.46
CA ASP A 111 22.31 -2.48 -13.18
C ASP A 111 21.48 -2.16 -11.93
N GLY A 112 22.02 -1.38 -11.00
CA GLY A 112 21.23 -0.97 -9.85
C GLY A 112 21.94 -0.14 -8.80
N LEU A 113 21.14 0.23 -7.80
CA LEU A 113 21.50 1.06 -6.67
C LEU A 113 21.19 0.32 -5.37
N ARG A 114 22.02 0.56 -4.36
CA ARG A 114 21.95 -0.09 -3.05
C ARG A 114 22.05 0.95 -1.95
N MET A 115 21.20 0.80 -0.95
CA MET A 115 21.40 1.36 0.39
C MET A 115 21.65 0.22 1.37
N ARG A 116 22.70 0.33 2.18
CA ARG A 116 23.05 -0.63 3.22
C ARG A 116 23.29 0.09 4.53
N ILE A 117 22.62 -0.34 5.60
CA ILE A 117 22.83 0.13 6.96
C ILE A 117 23.40 -1.04 7.77
N ALA A 118 24.65 -0.89 8.21
CA ALA A 118 25.43 -1.96 8.81
C ALA A 118 26.28 -1.46 9.99
N PRO A 119 26.63 -2.33 10.95
CA PRO A 119 27.52 -1.96 12.02
C PRO A 119 28.94 -1.68 11.50
N MET A 120 29.55 -0.62 12.02
CA MET A 120 30.91 -0.17 11.70
C MET A 120 31.94 -1.03 12.47
N THR A 121 31.94 -2.33 12.22
CA THR A 121 32.77 -3.32 12.94
C THR A 121 34.27 -3.13 12.73
N GLU A 122 34.69 -2.62 11.57
CA GLU A 122 36.09 -2.31 11.29
C GLU A 122 36.62 -1.14 12.15
N GLU A 123 35.78 -0.15 12.43
CA GLU A 123 36.16 1.08 13.15
C GLU A 123 35.93 0.97 14.65
N TYR A 124 34.83 0.32 15.06
CA TYR A 124 34.34 0.29 16.45
C TYR A 124 34.11 -1.12 17.00
N GLY A 125 34.73 -2.15 16.41
CA GLY A 125 34.49 -3.55 16.78
C GLY A 125 34.68 -3.85 18.29
N GLN A 126 35.70 -3.25 18.92
CA GLN A 126 35.94 -3.42 20.36
C GLN A 126 34.86 -2.75 21.21
N ASP A 127 34.41 -1.55 20.84
CA ASP A 127 33.37 -0.83 21.56
C ASP A 127 32.03 -1.57 21.45
N ILE A 128 31.69 -2.05 20.25
CA ILE A 128 30.51 -2.90 20.02
C ILE A 128 30.58 -4.15 20.91
N HIS A 129 31.73 -4.83 20.96
CA HIS A 129 31.90 -6.00 21.81
C HIS A 129 31.67 -5.68 23.29
N ASN A 130 32.23 -4.56 23.78
CA ASN A 130 32.07 -4.14 25.16
C ASN A 130 30.59 -3.83 25.50
N VAL A 131 29.88 -3.13 24.61
CA VAL A 131 28.46 -2.78 24.79
C VAL A 131 27.60 -4.05 24.87
N LEU A 132 27.83 -5.02 23.98
CA LEU A 132 27.10 -6.29 23.96
C LEU A 132 27.34 -7.16 25.21
N GLN A 133 28.48 -6.99 25.90
CA GLN A 133 28.80 -7.73 27.13
C GLN A 133 28.25 -7.05 28.40
N GLN A 134 28.15 -5.72 28.40
CA GLN A 134 27.72 -4.95 29.57
C GLN A 134 26.21 -5.04 29.82
N ASP A 135 25.41 -4.88 28.76
CA ASP A 135 23.96 -4.89 28.87
C ASP A 135 23.36 -5.81 27.79
N PRO A 136 22.88 -7.01 28.20
CA PRO A 136 22.09 -7.93 27.41
C PRO A 136 20.98 -7.33 26.53
N ASP A 137 20.32 -6.29 27.03
CA ASP A 137 19.12 -5.73 26.41
C ASP A 137 19.46 -4.54 25.52
N ASN A 138 20.69 -4.02 25.60
CA ASN A 138 21.13 -2.87 24.81
C ASN A 138 21.50 -3.28 23.37
N PHE A 139 20.90 -2.62 22.40
CA PHE A 139 21.21 -2.79 20.99
C PHE A 139 22.05 -1.60 20.48
N PRO A 140 23.24 -1.82 19.89
CA PRO A 140 24.23 -0.78 19.60
C PRO A 140 23.91 0.05 18.34
N TYR A 141 22.80 0.78 18.32
CA TYR A 141 22.35 1.57 17.15
C TYR A 141 23.36 2.66 16.75
N GLU A 142 24.08 3.23 17.71
CA GLU A 142 25.04 4.33 17.51
C GLU A 142 26.23 3.93 16.63
N TYR A 143 26.48 2.63 16.51
CA TYR A 143 27.58 2.07 15.73
C TYR A 143 27.17 1.66 14.32
N TYR A 144 25.94 1.96 13.90
CA TYR A 144 25.47 1.72 12.54
C TYR A 144 25.74 2.93 11.64
N SER A 145 26.12 2.67 10.39
CA SER A 145 26.22 3.70 9.37
C SER A 145 25.53 3.29 8.08
N VAL A 146 25.04 4.30 7.35
CA VAL A 146 24.45 4.13 6.03
C VAL A 146 25.50 4.30 4.94
N ARG A 147 25.50 3.37 3.98
CA ARG A 147 26.28 3.43 2.76
C ARG A 147 25.36 3.30 1.54
N PHE A 148 25.52 4.21 0.61
CA PHE A 148 24.92 4.14 -0.72
C PHE A 148 26.00 3.75 -1.75
N SER A 149 25.66 2.84 -2.64
CA SER A 149 26.54 2.36 -3.71
C SER A 149 25.74 1.88 -4.92
N THR A 150 26.39 1.78 -6.06
CA THR A 150 25.85 1.05 -7.23
C THR A 150 26.14 -0.44 -7.10
N PHE A 151 25.56 -1.28 -7.96
CA PHE A 151 25.84 -2.73 -7.95
C PHE A 151 27.26 -3.10 -8.45
N SER A 152 27.98 -2.17 -9.07
CA SER A 152 29.42 -2.31 -9.36
C SER A 152 30.29 -2.13 -8.11
N GLY A 153 29.73 -1.56 -7.03
CA GLY A 153 30.43 -1.22 -5.79
C GLY A 153 30.95 0.21 -5.72
N GLY A 154 30.75 1.00 -6.79
CA GLY A 154 31.08 2.42 -6.80
C GLY A 154 30.20 3.22 -5.84
N HIS A 155 30.79 4.23 -5.20
CA HIS A 155 30.01 5.29 -4.59
C HIS A 155 29.44 6.18 -5.67
N PHE A 156 28.17 6.55 -5.55
CA PHE A 156 27.59 7.57 -6.41
C PHE A 156 27.33 8.82 -5.60
N ALA A 157 27.79 9.96 -6.10
CA ALA A 157 27.53 11.24 -5.48
C ALA A 157 26.13 11.72 -5.87
N SER A 158 25.39 12.29 -4.90
CA SER A 158 24.05 12.89 -5.05
C SER A 158 23.85 13.84 -6.26
N PHE A 159 24.93 14.34 -6.88
CA PHE A 159 24.89 15.15 -8.11
C PHE A 159 24.58 14.33 -9.38
N ARG A 160 25.00 13.06 -9.43
CA ARG A 160 24.74 12.13 -10.54
C ARG A 160 23.46 11.35 -10.24
N ARG A 161 22.31 12.04 -10.31
CA ARG A 161 20.99 11.41 -10.14
C ARG A 161 20.71 10.47 -11.32
N TYR A 162 21.04 9.18 -11.17
CA TYR A 162 20.74 8.16 -12.18
C TYR A 162 19.24 8.08 -12.51
N LEU A 163 18.40 8.35 -11.50
CA LEU A 163 16.95 8.48 -11.62
C LEU A 163 16.50 9.73 -10.87
N ARG A 164 15.87 10.64 -11.60
CA ARG A 164 15.10 11.74 -11.00
C ARG A 164 13.75 11.21 -10.54
N HIS A 165 13.49 11.25 -9.23
CA HIS A 165 12.21 10.86 -8.66
C HIS A 165 11.57 11.98 -7.83
N LEU A 166 10.28 11.82 -7.57
CA LEU A 166 9.51 12.68 -6.67
C LEU A 166 8.55 11.82 -5.84
N LEU A 167 8.54 12.02 -4.53
CA LEU A 167 7.56 11.45 -3.62
C LEU A 167 6.50 12.51 -3.27
N LEU A 168 5.24 12.21 -3.55
CA LEU A 168 4.08 13.00 -3.14
C LEU A 168 3.29 12.20 -2.11
N ASP A 169 3.32 12.69 -0.87
CA ASP A 169 2.50 12.18 0.23
C ASP A 169 1.34 13.14 0.47
N SER A 170 0.12 12.68 0.16
CA SER A 170 -1.09 13.46 0.33
C SER A 170 -1.47 13.68 1.80
N ALA A 171 -1.09 12.78 2.70
CA ALA A 171 -1.39 12.89 4.13
C ALA A 171 -0.52 13.95 4.81
N ARG A 172 0.69 14.22 4.30
CA ARG A 172 1.62 15.23 4.82
C ARG A 172 1.56 16.59 4.11
N ILE A 173 0.48 16.87 3.38
CA ILE A 173 0.34 18.10 2.57
C ILE A 173 0.52 19.39 3.38
N ASP A 174 0.16 19.40 4.66
CA ASP A 174 0.22 20.61 5.52
C ASP A 174 1.58 20.82 6.21
N ASN A 175 2.53 19.89 6.08
CA ASN A 175 3.84 20.03 6.72
C ASN A 175 4.70 21.02 5.94
N GLU A 176 5.12 22.13 6.59
CA GLU A 176 5.97 23.16 5.98
C GLU A 176 7.24 22.58 5.36
N HIS A 177 7.89 21.62 6.03
CA HIS A 177 9.08 20.96 5.50
C HIS A 177 8.77 20.13 4.27
N ALA A 178 7.63 19.41 4.24
CA ALA A 178 7.22 18.63 3.08
C ALA A 178 6.88 19.54 1.88
N ALA A 179 6.20 20.66 2.13
CA ALA A 179 5.91 21.66 1.11
C ALA A 179 7.20 22.29 0.56
N GLN A 180 8.17 22.58 1.42
CA GLN A 180 9.47 23.15 1.03
C GLN A 180 10.31 22.16 0.21
N GLU A 181 10.40 20.88 0.63
CA GLU A 181 11.10 19.84 -0.13
C GLU A 181 10.44 19.57 -1.50
N TYR A 182 9.11 19.61 -1.55
CA TYR A 182 8.37 19.54 -2.82
C TYR A 182 8.77 20.71 -3.73
N THR A 183 8.70 21.95 -3.26
CA THR A 183 9.08 23.15 -4.04
C THR A 183 10.53 23.06 -4.52
N ARG A 184 11.45 22.66 -3.64
CA ARG A 184 12.86 22.48 -4.01
C ARG A 184 13.03 21.41 -5.09
N THR A 185 12.33 20.29 -4.97
CA THR A 185 12.41 19.20 -5.94
C THR A 185 11.89 19.65 -7.30
N VAL A 186 10.71 20.26 -7.36
CA VAL A 186 10.13 20.79 -8.59
C VAL A 186 11.04 21.83 -9.23
N TYR A 187 11.56 22.77 -8.44
CA TYR A 187 12.52 23.77 -8.93
C TYR A 187 13.78 23.09 -9.50
N SER A 188 14.33 22.09 -8.81
CA SER A 188 15.51 21.36 -9.27
C SER A 188 15.28 20.54 -10.54
N VAL A 189 14.05 20.07 -10.75
CA VAL A 189 13.63 19.29 -11.93
C VAL A 189 13.39 20.21 -13.12
N ASN A 190 12.83 21.40 -12.90
CA ASN A 190 12.41 22.32 -13.96
C ASN A 190 13.43 23.41 -14.30
N VAL A 191 14.46 23.65 -13.46
CA VAL A 191 15.44 24.72 -13.67
C VAL A 191 16.85 24.17 -13.92
N PRO A 192 17.50 24.54 -15.04
CA PRO A 192 18.85 24.09 -15.36
C PRO A 192 19.85 24.40 -14.25
N VAL A 193 20.82 23.49 -14.05
CA VAL A 193 21.87 23.63 -13.02
C VAL A 193 22.60 24.98 -13.10
N ALA A 194 22.96 25.42 -14.31
CA ALA A 194 23.62 26.70 -14.53
C ALA A 194 22.76 27.89 -14.07
N ASP A 195 21.46 27.86 -14.35
CA ASP A 195 20.51 28.88 -13.92
C ASP A 195 20.31 28.87 -12.41
N ARG A 196 20.25 27.70 -11.78
CA ARG A 196 20.15 27.59 -10.32
C ARG A 196 21.33 28.26 -9.63
N TYR A 197 22.55 28.00 -10.08
CA TYR A 197 23.74 28.68 -9.53
C TYR A 197 23.72 30.18 -9.76
N ARG A 198 23.34 30.64 -10.95
CA ARG A 198 23.21 32.07 -11.27
C ARG A 198 22.18 32.76 -10.37
N LEU A 199 21.01 32.15 -10.19
CA LEU A 199 19.91 32.69 -9.39
C LEU A 199 20.24 32.67 -7.89
N GLU A 200 20.86 31.60 -7.38
CA GLU A 200 21.35 31.52 -6.00
C GLU A 200 22.39 32.61 -5.70
N ASN A 201 23.33 32.84 -6.63
CA ASN A 201 24.32 33.90 -6.49
C ASN A 201 23.66 35.29 -6.48
N SER A 202 22.72 35.54 -7.40
CA SER A 202 21.95 36.78 -7.44
C SER A 202 21.18 37.01 -6.14
N TYR A 203 20.51 35.99 -5.62
CA TYR A 203 19.79 36.05 -4.35
C TYR A 203 20.72 36.38 -3.17
N ARG A 204 21.91 35.76 -3.11
CA ARG A 204 22.93 36.07 -2.10
C ARG A 204 23.41 37.51 -2.19
N GLN A 205 23.61 38.03 -3.39
CA GLN A 205 23.97 39.44 -3.60
C GLN A 205 22.88 40.38 -3.11
N GLN A 206 21.60 40.09 -3.37
CA GLN A 206 20.49 40.89 -2.84
C GLN A 206 20.42 40.90 -1.31
N LYS A 207 20.70 39.77 -0.66
CA LYS A 207 20.80 39.70 0.81
C LYS A 207 21.92 40.58 1.37
N MET A 208 23.09 40.54 0.73
CA MET A 208 24.20 41.40 1.12
C MET A 208 23.85 42.88 0.92
N HIS A 209 23.21 43.19 -0.21
CA HIS A 209 22.78 44.54 -0.56
C HIS A 209 21.76 45.11 0.44
N PHE A 210 20.84 44.27 0.92
CA PHE A 210 19.89 44.65 1.96
C PHE A 210 20.61 45.01 3.27
N CYS A 211 21.63 44.23 3.66
CA CYS A 211 22.43 44.53 4.84
C CYS A 211 23.16 45.87 4.71
N THR A 212 23.81 46.12 3.57
CA THR A 212 24.60 47.35 3.36
C THR A 212 23.77 48.60 3.15
N ARG A 213 22.58 48.49 2.55
CA ARG A 213 21.73 49.67 2.27
C ARG A 213 20.67 49.96 3.32
N HIS A 214 20.09 48.93 3.93
CA HIS A 214 18.91 49.10 4.79
C HIS A 214 19.20 48.83 6.26
N LEU A 215 20.19 47.99 6.59
CA LEU A 215 20.60 47.74 7.97
C LEU A 215 21.78 48.59 8.43
N SER A 216 22.48 49.30 7.54
CA SER A 216 23.66 50.10 7.88
C SER A 216 23.37 51.12 8.98
N ALA A 217 22.32 51.93 8.83
CA ALA A 217 21.98 52.94 9.83
C ALA A 217 21.71 52.39 11.24
N ILE A 218 21.22 51.14 11.35
CA ILE A 218 21.03 50.46 12.63
C ILE A 218 22.35 49.87 13.11
N ASN A 219 23.09 49.19 12.22
CA ASN A 219 24.35 48.54 12.53
C ASN A 219 25.46 49.54 12.92
N ASP A 220 25.45 50.75 12.36
CA ASP A 220 26.40 51.81 12.70
C ASP A 220 26.20 52.34 14.13
N THR A 221 25.04 52.09 14.75
CA THR A 221 24.77 52.41 16.17
C THR A 221 25.22 51.32 17.15
N LEU A 222 25.66 50.16 16.64
CA LEU A 222 26.06 49.01 17.42
C LEU A 222 27.58 48.86 17.38
N GLU A 223 28.23 48.85 18.54
CA GLU A 223 29.70 48.85 18.60
C GLU A 223 30.32 47.48 18.28
N THR A 224 29.83 46.41 18.91
CA THR A 224 30.48 45.09 18.86
C THR A 224 29.75 44.09 17.95
N TYR A 225 28.44 44.25 17.76
CA TYR A 225 27.60 43.27 17.07
C TYR A 225 26.82 43.93 15.93
N GLN A 226 26.53 43.18 14.87
CA GLN A 226 25.77 43.68 13.74
C GLN A 226 24.64 42.71 13.39
N PHE A 227 23.50 43.25 12.98
CA PHE A 227 22.43 42.46 12.39
C PHE A 227 22.78 42.10 10.95
N GLY A 228 22.57 40.83 10.58
CA GLY A 228 22.78 40.32 9.24
C GLY A 228 21.65 39.40 8.79
N VAL A 229 21.48 39.28 7.48
CA VAL A 229 20.53 38.31 6.89
C VAL A 229 21.19 36.94 6.81
N ARG A 230 20.50 35.91 7.35
CA ARG A 230 21.00 34.53 7.34
C ARG A 230 21.32 34.07 5.90
N SER A 231 22.50 33.47 5.76
CA SER A 231 23.02 32.89 4.50
C SER A 231 23.44 31.44 4.73
N GLY A 232 23.53 30.66 3.65
CA GLY A 232 23.83 29.23 3.67
C GLY A 232 22.62 28.35 3.31
N ALA A 233 22.84 27.04 3.19
CA ALA A 233 21.90 26.10 2.57
C ALA A 233 20.46 26.13 3.13
N LYS A 234 20.30 26.28 4.47
CA LYS A 234 18.98 26.37 5.13
C LYS A 234 18.26 27.71 4.92
N SER A 235 18.89 28.65 4.21
CA SER A 235 18.37 29.99 3.94
C SER A 235 18.70 30.44 2.51
N GLY A 236 19.05 29.53 1.61
CA GLY A 236 19.31 29.83 0.19
C GLY A 236 18.03 30.21 -0.55
N LEU A 237 18.14 30.49 -1.85
CA LEU A 237 16.99 30.78 -2.70
C LEU A 237 15.99 29.63 -2.66
N GLU A 238 16.46 28.40 -2.89
CA GLU A 238 15.61 27.20 -2.92
C GLU A 238 14.82 26.99 -1.62
N ALA A 239 15.39 27.36 -0.47
CA ALA A 239 14.73 27.27 0.83
C ALA A 239 13.63 28.35 1.02
N ASN A 240 13.68 29.45 0.27
CA ASN A 240 12.73 30.56 0.38
C ASN A 240 11.79 30.66 -0.83
N LEU A 241 11.85 29.71 -1.77
CA LEU A 241 10.91 29.65 -2.88
C LEU A 241 9.54 29.16 -2.42
N ASP A 242 8.51 29.64 -3.10
CA ASP A 242 7.16 29.14 -2.96
C ASP A 242 6.50 28.99 -4.34
N ILE A 243 5.52 28.10 -4.42
CA ILE A 243 4.73 27.88 -5.63
C ILE A 243 3.40 28.59 -5.45
N THR A 244 3.02 29.43 -6.41
CA THR A 244 1.78 30.21 -6.37
C THR A 244 0.93 29.95 -7.60
N GLU A 245 -0.39 29.87 -7.41
CA GLU A 245 -1.40 29.89 -8.47
C GLU A 245 -2.27 31.14 -8.25
N ASP A 246 -2.43 31.98 -9.28
CA ASP A 246 -3.12 33.29 -9.21
C ASP A 246 -2.62 34.20 -8.07
N GLY A 247 -1.31 34.17 -7.78
CA GLY A 247 -0.69 34.95 -6.69
C GLY A 247 -0.93 34.40 -5.28
N ILE A 248 -1.64 33.28 -5.15
CA ILE A 248 -1.88 32.62 -3.86
C ILE A 248 -0.97 31.40 -3.75
N SER A 249 -0.25 31.29 -2.64
CA SER A 249 0.55 30.10 -2.32
C SER A 249 -0.29 28.83 -2.43
N ILE A 250 0.25 27.79 -3.06
CA ILE A 250 -0.41 26.49 -3.12
C ILE A 250 -0.73 25.95 -1.72
N ARG A 251 0.07 26.33 -0.71
CA ARG A 251 -0.11 25.90 0.68
C ARG A 251 -1.42 26.42 1.29
N HIS A 252 -1.92 27.54 0.78
CA HIS A 252 -3.17 28.16 1.22
C HIS A 252 -4.39 27.74 0.37
N ARG A 253 -4.20 26.88 -0.63
CA ARG A 253 -5.29 26.31 -1.43
C ARG A 253 -5.88 25.08 -0.74
N GLY A 254 -7.10 24.69 -1.08
CA GLY A 254 -7.70 23.46 -0.54
C GLY A 254 -6.87 22.21 -0.89
N LYS A 255 -6.74 21.25 0.03
CA LYS A 255 -5.86 20.08 -0.06
C LYS A 255 -5.98 19.32 -1.39
N GLY A 256 -7.19 19.13 -1.90
CA GLY A 256 -7.41 18.49 -3.20
C GLY A 256 -6.80 19.28 -4.37
N ARG A 257 -6.89 20.62 -4.35
CA ARG A 257 -6.23 21.47 -5.35
C ARG A 257 -4.72 21.41 -5.21
N GLN A 258 -4.20 21.35 -3.98
CA GLN A 258 -2.76 21.16 -3.75
C GLN A 258 -2.27 19.86 -4.39
N CYS A 259 -2.95 18.74 -4.15
CA CYS A 259 -2.59 17.44 -4.75
C CYS A 259 -2.55 17.50 -6.28
N PHE A 260 -3.53 18.17 -6.90
CA PHE A 260 -3.56 18.37 -8.35
C PHE A 260 -2.40 19.20 -8.86
N ILE A 261 -2.22 20.41 -8.31
CA ILE A 261 -1.14 21.30 -8.73
C ILE A 261 0.20 20.59 -8.55
N LYS A 262 0.37 19.87 -7.43
CA LYS A 262 1.60 19.13 -7.16
C LYS A 262 1.88 18.05 -8.20
N THR A 263 0.85 17.29 -8.57
CA THR A 263 0.96 16.23 -9.58
C THR A 263 1.13 16.81 -10.99
N GLU A 264 0.39 17.87 -11.34
CA GLU A 264 0.50 18.55 -12.63
C GLU A 264 1.90 19.12 -12.82
N PHE A 265 2.47 19.83 -11.85
CA PHE A 265 3.86 20.32 -11.94
C PHE A 265 4.89 19.20 -12.06
N ALA A 266 4.65 18.05 -11.41
CA ALA A 266 5.54 16.90 -11.51
C ALA A 266 5.49 16.25 -12.90
N LEU A 267 4.32 16.24 -13.54
CA LEU A 267 4.08 15.66 -14.86
C LEU A 267 4.29 16.65 -16.00
N GLN A 268 4.26 17.96 -15.74
CA GLN A 268 4.43 18.99 -16.74
C GLN A 268 5.84 18.91 -17.35
N ARG A 269 5.86 18.81 -18.68
CA ARG A 269 7.09 18.83 -19.46
C ARG A 269 7.41 20.26 -19.88
N HIS A 270 8.57 20.76 -19.46
CA HIS A 270 9.24 21.77 -20.26
C HIS A 270 10.03 21.06 -21.37
N GLN A 271 9.76 21.45 -22.63
CA GLN A 271 10.36 20.89 -23.86
C GLN A 271 11.91 20.97 -23.92
N GLN A 272 12.57 21.52 -22.89
CA GLN A 272 14.00 21.80 -22.89
C GLN A 272 14.78 21.23 -21.69
N GLN A 273 14.50 19.97 -21.34
CA GLN A 273 15.32 19.08 -20.50
C GLN A 273 15.02 19.08 -19.00
N GLY A 274 14.73 17.86 -18.50
CA GLY A 274 14.47 17.61 -17.08
C GLY A 274 13.43 16.53 -16.84
N GLU A 275 13.51 15.37 -17.52
CA GLU A 275 12.46 14.35 -17.37
C GLU A 275 12.46 13.75 -15.95
N LEU A 276 11.32 13.86 -15.27
CA LEU A 276 11.01 13.10 -14.07
C LEU A 276 10.86 11.63 -14.49
N HIS A 277 11.74 10.77 -13.96
CA HIS A 277 11.74 9.37 -14.34
C HIS A 277 10.74 8.56 -13.52
N VAL A 278 10.63 8.87 -12.23
CA VAL A 278 9.82 8.10 -11.28
C VAL A 278 8.94 9.04 -10.46
N LEU A 279 7.65 8.73 -10.38
CA LEU A 279 6.71 9.42 -9.50
C LEU A 279 6.18 8.42 -8.47
N LEU A 280 6.40 8.71 -7.19
CA LEU A 280 5.89 7.93 -6.06
C LEU A 280 4.70 8.71 -5.47
N LEU A 281 3.50 8.13 -5.49
CA LEU A 281 2.27 8.72 -4.96
C LEU A 281 1.79 7.90 -3.77
N GLU A 282 1.65 8.55 -2.63
CA GLU A 282 1.10 7.95 -1.41
C GLU A 282 -0.28 8.53 -1.10
N GLU A 283 -1.26 7.63 -1.04
CA GLU A 283 -2.67 7.87 -0.76
C GLU A 283 -3.25 9.11 -1.46
N PRO A 284 -3.14 9.19 -2.81
CA PRO A 284 -3.66 10.33 -3.57
C PRO A 284 -5.16 10.57 -3.35
N GLU A 285 -5.92 9.58 -2.87
CA GLU A 285 -7.34 9.67 -2.53
C GLU A 285 -7.69 10.54 -1.32
N ASN A 286 -6.83 10.67 -0.31
CA ASN A 286 -7.20 11.14 1.04
C ASN A 286 -7.85 12.53 1.10
N HIS A 287 -7.64 13.36 0.08
CA HIS A 287 -8.17 14.72 -0.01
C HIS A 287 -8.84 15.04 -1.36
N LEU A 288 -9.19 14.00 -2.12
CA LEU A 288 -9.83 14.15 -3.43
C LEU A 288 -11.28 13.68 -3.39
N SER A 289 -12.17 14.47 -4.00
CA SER A 289 -13.51 13.97 -4.35
C SER A 289 -13.41 12.80 -5.33
N HIS A 290 -14.45 11.98 -5.43
CA HIS A 290 -14.48 10.88 -6.40
C HIS A 290 -14.24 11.32 -7.86
N VAL A 291 -14.78 12.48 -8.24
CA VAL A 291 -14.59 13.06 -9.60
C VAL A 291 -13.15 13.52 -9.79
N SER A 292 -12.59 14.18 -8.78
CA SER A 292 -11.19 14.61 -8.74
C SER A 292 -10.24 13.43 -8.86
N MET A 293 -10.43 12.39 -8.07
CA MET A 293 -9.64 11.17 -8.13
C MET A 293 -9.73 10.53 -9.53
N LYS A 294 -10.92 10.50 -10.16
CA LYS A 294 -11.07 9.96 -11.53
C LYS A 294 -10.27 10.77 -12.55
N ARG A 295 -10.26 12.09 -12.44
CA ARG A 295 -9.45 12.97 -13.31
C ARG A 295 -7.96 12.71 -13.12
N LEU A 296 -7.49 12.60 -11.87
CA LEU A 296 -6.09 12.26 -11.57
C LEU A 296 -5.71 10.90 -12.17
N VAL A 297 -6.52 9.88 -11.94
CA VAL A 297 -6.34 8.53 -12.50
C VAL A 297 -6.28 8.56 -14.02
N ASN A 298 -7.13 9.33 -14.69
CA ASN A 298 -7.12 9.48 -16.15
C ASN A 298 -5.91 10.26 -16.67
N GLN A 299 -5.40 11.23 -15.92
CA GLN A 299 -4.19 11.96 -16.29
C GLN A 299 -2.95 11.07 -16.13
N LEU A 300 -2.86 10.37 -15.00
CA LEU A 300 -1.86 9.32 -14.82
C LEU A 300 -2.01 8.30 -15.96
N ALA A 301 -3.26 7.89 -16.27
CA ALA A 301 -3.82 7.25 -17.50
C ALA A 301 -3.00 7.37 -18.78
N THR A 302 -2.65 8.61 -19.06
CA THR A 302 -2.07 9.03 -20.32
C THR A 302 -0.56 9.21 -20.26
N GLU A 303 0.05 9.21 -19.07
CA GLU A 303 1.49 9.36 -18.93
C GLU A 303 2.24 8.08 -19.36
N ARG A 304 3.30 8.27 -20.15
CA ARG A 304 4.05 7.18 -20.80
C ARG A 304 5.56 7.27 -20.60
N GLN A 305 6.10 8.41 -20.15
CA GLN A 305 7.54 8.59 -19.93
C GLN A 305 7.90 8.81 -18.46
N THR A 306 6.96 8.56 -17.54
CA THR A 306 7.24 8.54 -16.10
C THR A 306 6.72 7.23 -15.56
N GLN A 307 7.58 6.49 -14.86
CA GLN A 307 7.18 5.30 -14.14
C GLN A 307 6.47 5.72 -12.85
N VAL A 308 5.23 5.29 -12.66
CA VAL A 308 4.40 5.73 -11.53
C VAL A 308 4.20 4.60 -10.54
N PHE A 309 4.47 4.87 -9.27
CA PHE A 309 4.19 3.98 -8.15
C PHE A 309 3.09 4.61 -7.31
N ILE A 310 2.02 3.87 -7.03
CA ILE A 310 0.85 4.39 -6.32
C ILE A 310 0.58 3.49 -5.14
N ALA A 311 0.78 3.99 -3.93
CA ALA A 311 0.32 3.34 -2.71
C ALA A 311 -1.10 3.83 -2.39
N THR A 312 -2.06 2.91 -2.34
CA THR A 312 -3.47 3.22 -2.10
C THR A 312 -4.11 2.13 -1.25
N HIS A 313 -5.04 2.52 -0.39
CA HIS A 313 -5.99 1.58 0.23
C HIS A 313 -7.36 1.63 -0.47
N SER A 314 -7.56 2.58 -1.39
CA SER A 314 -8.80 2.76 -2.14
C SER A 314 -8.98 1.71 -3.23
N SER A 315 -10.03 0.92 -3.08
CA SER A 315 -10.48 -0.03 -4.08
C SER A 315 -10.86 0.63 -5.41
N HIS A 316 -11.36 1.87 -5.35
CA HIS A 316 -11.76 2.65 -6.52
C HIS A 316 -10.58 3.09 -7.40
N ILE A 317 -9.40 3.34 -6.82
CA ILE A 317 -8.19 3.72 -7.58
C ILE A 317 -7.69 2.53 -8.39
N SER A 318 -7.60 1.39 -7.73
CA SER A 318 -7.00 0.18 -8.24
C SER A 318 -7.82 -0.45 -9.37
N SER A 319 -9.16 -0.44 -9.29
CA SER A 319 -10.03 -0.97 -10.36
C SER A 319 -9.89 -0.19 -11.67
N ARG A 320 -9.70 1.13 -11.60
CA ARG A 320 -9.62 2.01 -12.78
C ARG A 320 -8.23 2.13 -13.41
N LEU A 321 -7.17 1.88 -12.63
CA LEU A 321 -5.79 2.00 -13.09
C LEU A 321 -5.22 0.70 -13.71
N ASP A 322 -6.07 -0.30 -13.94
CA ASP A 322 -5.76 -1.66 -14.41
C ASP A 322 -5.23 -2.57 -13.28
N LEU A 323 -6.11 -3.43 -12.75
CA LEU A 323 -5.79 -4.41 -11.70
C LEU A 323 -4.61 -5.32 -12.07
N ARG A 324 -4.31 -5.55 -13.35
CA ARG A 324 -3.14 -6.35 -13.75
C ARG A 324 -1.81 -5.73 -13.31
N LYS A 325 -1.81 -4.44 -13.00
CA LYS A 325 -0.67 -3.66 -12.51
C LYS A 325 -0.70 -3.49 -10.99
N ALA A 326 -1.68 -4.09 -10.32
CA ALA A 326 -1.78 -4.09 -8.88
C ALA A 326 -0.88 -5.17 -8.26
N ILE A 327 -0.20 -4.75 -7.20
CA ILE A 327 0.60 -5.57 -6.29
C ILE A 327 -0.15 -5.57 -4.98
N LEU A 328 -0.78 -6.70 -4.66
CA LEU A 328 -1.54 -6.88 -3.43
C LEU A 328 -0.57 -7.21 -2.29
N LEU A 329 -0.43 -6.30 -1.33
CA LEU A 329 0.37 -6.51 -0.13
C LEU A 329 -0.48 -7.24 0.91
N GLY A 330 -0.54 -8.57 0.79
CA GLY A 330 -1.20 -9.45 1.74
C GLY A 330 -0.42 -9.63 3.05
N SER A 331 -0.94 -10.49 3.92
CA SER A 331 -0.35 -10.76 5.24
C SER A 331 0.91 -11.64 5.19
N ALA A 332 1.01 -12.56 4.22
CA ALA A 332 2.13 -13.49 4.08
C ALA A 332 3.18 -13.01 3.07
N ARG A 333 2.75 -12.71 1.84
CA ARG A 333 3.63 -12.21 0.77
C ARG A 333 2.89 -11.21 -0.13
N PRO A 334 3.62 -10.34 -0.86
CA PRO A 334 3.05 -9.64 -1.98
C PRO A 334 2.60 -10.61 -3.07
N VAL A 335 1.42 -10.38 -3.64
CA VAL A 335 0.87 -11.15 -4.76
C VAL A 335 0.67 -10.22 -5.95
N LEU A 336 1.24 -10.59 -7.08
CA LEU A 336 1.00 -9.89 -8.34
C LEU A 336 -0.28 -10.43 -8.98
N MET A 337 -1.17 -9.54 -9.41
CA MET A 337 -2.43 -9.96 -10.04
C MET A 337 -2.25 -10.71 -11.37
N ASN A 338 -1.07 -10.63 -11.99
CA ASN A 338 -0.73 -11.42 -13.17
C ASN A 338 -0.41 -12.90 -12.86
N GLU A 339 -0.36 -13.30 -11.57
CA GLU A 339 -0.29 -14.70 -11.14
C GLU A 339 -1.64 -15.41 -11.27
N LEU A 340 -2.76 -14.66 -11.43
CA LEU A 340 -4.09 -15.22 -11.67
C LEU A 340 -4.26 -15.74 -13.10
N SER A 341 -5.19 -16.68 -13.28
CA SER A 341 -5.62 -17.08 -14.63
C SER A 341 -6.17 -15.87 -15.41
N ALA A 342 -5.92 -15.83 -16.73
CA ALA A 342 -6.33 -14.70 -17.56
C ALA A 342 -7.84 -14.43 -17.48
N GLU A 343 -8.65 -15.49 -17.35
CA GLU A 343 -10.09 -15.38 -17.16
C GLU A 343 -10.48 -14.81 -15.79
N THR A 344 -9.81 -15.21 -14.71
CA THR A 344 -10.07 -14.69 -13.35
C THR A 344 -9.66 -13.23 -13.24
N ALA A 345 -8.51 -12.86 -13.80
CA ALA A 345 -8.12 -11.47 -13.92
C ALA A 345 -9.14 -10.66 -14.73
N ALA A 346 -9.63 -11.20 -15.86
CA ALA A 346 -10.63 -10.53 -16.68
C ALA A 346 -11.99 -10.37 -15.99
N PHE A 347 -12.40 -11.33 -15.16
CA PHE A 347 -13.59 -11.22 -14.33
C PHE A 347 -13.49 -10.04 -13.36
N PHE A 348 -12.40 -9.96 -12.60
CA PHE A 348 -12.18 -8.87 -11.64
C PHE A 348 -11.97 -7.51 -12.29
N MET A 349 -11.48 -7.45 -13.53
CA MET A 349 -11.40 -6.20 -14.31
C MET A 349 -12.75 -5.71 -14.84
N LYS A 350 -13.70 -6.62 -15.09
CA LYS A 350 -15.04 -6.29 -15.62
C LYS A 350 -16.03 -5.91 -14.52
N ALA A 351 -15.83 -6.42 -13.31
CA ALA A 351 -16.71 -6.17 -12.19
C ALA A 351 -16.52 -4.72 -11.68
N PRO A 352 -17.58 -3.90 -11.67
CA PRO A 352 -17.53 -2.54 -11.13
C PRO A 352 -17.42 -2.52 -9.59
N ASP A 353 -17.64 -3.66 -8.93
CA ASP A 353 -17.78 -3.75 -7.47
C ASP A 353 -16.46 -4.11 -6.75
N ASN A 354 -16.24 -3.39 -5.66
CA ASN A 354 -14.99 -3.24 -4.90
C ASN A 354 -14.52 -4.50 -4.13
N ASN A 355 -15.24 -5.61 -4.21
CA ASN A 355 -15.10 -6.75 -3.31
C ASN A 355 -13.78 -7.51 -3.47
N VAL A 356 -13.09 -7.39 -4.62
CA VAL A 356 -11.80 -8.07 -4.87
C VAL A 356 -10.71 -7.60 -3.93
N LEU A 357 -10.70 -6.29 -3.66
CA LEU A 357 -9.68 -5.69 -2.82
C LEU A 357 -10.04 -5.89 -1.36
N GLU A 358 -11.30 -5.72 -0.98
CA GLU A 358 -11.78 -6.11 0.35
C GLU A 358 -11.45 -7.57 0.65
N PHE A 359 -11.71 -8.48 -0.30
CA PHE A 359 -11.31 -9.88 -0.23
C PHE A 359 -9.80 -10.03 -0.05
N ALA A 360 -9.02 -9.29 -0.84
CA ALA A 360 -7.56 -9.41 -0.81
C ALA A 360 -6.95 -8.94 0.51
N LEU A 361 -7.58 -7.97 1.17
CA LEU A 361 -7.13 -7.43 2.45
C LEU A 361 -7.59 -8.25 3.65
N ALA A 362 -8.72 -8.97 3.53
CA ALA A 362 -9.30 -9.74 4.60
C ALA A 362 -8.51 -11.04 4.90
N ARG A 363 -8.22 -11.30 6.18
CA ARG A 363 -7.55 -12.54 6.61
C ARG A 363 -8.49 -13.75 6.59
N ARG A 364 -9.74 -13.54 7.00
CA ARG A 364 -10.81 -14.54 7.04
C ARG A 364 -11.98 -13.99 6.23
N VAL A 365 -12.44 -14.75 5.26
CA VAL A 365 -13.54 -14.36 4.38
C VAL A 365 -14.63 -15.41 4.38
N LEU A 366 -15.86 -14.98 4.59
CA LEU A 366 -17.06 -15.75 4.34
C LEU A 366 -17.72 -15.24 3.06
N LEU A 367 -17.60 -16.02 1.99
CA LEU A 367 -18.25 -15.74 0.72
C LEU A 367 -19.68 -16.25 0.75
N VAL A 368 -20.61 -15.42 0.32
CA VAL A 368 -22.02 -15.77 0.19
C VAL A 368 -22.52 -15.45 -1.21
N GLU A 369 -23.54 -16.19 -1.65
CA GLU A 369 -24.01 -16.12 -3.03
C GLU A 369 -24.74 -14.80 -3.35
N GLY A 370 -25.64 -14.35 -2.48
CA GLY A 370 -26.44 -13.16 -2.69
C GLY A 370 -26.75 -12.35 -1.43
N ASP A 371 -27.67 -11.40 -1.61
CA ASP A 371 -28.03 -10.43 -0.56
C ASP A 371 -28.80 -11.07 0.60
N ALA A 372 -29.57 -12.13 0.35
CA ALA A 372 -30.39 -12.78 1.38
C ALA A 372 -29.52 -13.41 2.48
N GLU A 373 -28.48 -14.13 2.08
CA GLU A 373 -27.46 -14.65 2.97
C GLU A 373 -26.71 -13.51 3.66
N PHE A 374 -26.24 -12.52 2.90
CA PHE A 374 -25.49 -11.39 3.43
C PHE A 374 -26.24 -10.68 4.57
N ILE A 375 -27.56 -10.47 4.42
CA ILE A 375 -28.42 -9.83 5.42
C ILE A 375 -28.51 -10.66 6.71
N LEU A 376 -28.57 -11.99 6.63
CA LEU A 376 -28.86 -12.85 7.78
C LEU A 376 -27.62 -13.44 8.47
N ILE A 377 -26.50 -13.56 7.76
CA ILE A 377 -25.28 -14.18 8.31
C ILE A 377 -24.77 -13.46 9.55
N GLU A 378 -24.82 -12.12 9.60
CA GLU A 378 -24.38 -11.37 10.78
C GLU A 378 -25.24 -11.73 12.01
N ALA A 379 -26.55 -11.86 11.83
CA ALA A 379 -27.47 -12.27 12.89
C ALA A 379 -27.22 -13.72 13.33
N PHE A 380 -26.96 -14.63 12.39
CA PHE A 380 -26.61 -16.02 12.72
C PHE A 380 -25.29 -16.10 13.50
N TYR A 381 -24.28 -15.32 13.10
CA TYR A 381 -23.00 -15.27 13.81
C TYR A 381 -23.17 -14.79 15.26
N ARG A 382 -23.92 -13.69 15.46
CA ARG A 382 -24.23 -13.15 16.79
C ARG A 382 -25.05 -14.12 17.62
N ARG A 383 -26.02 -14.82 17.03
CA ARG A 383 -26.82 -15.84 17.73
C ARG A 383 -25.96 -16.99 18.23
N LEU A 384 -25.04 -17.49 17.40
CA LEU A 384 -24.22 -18.65 17.74
C LEU A 384 -23.10 -18.30 18.73
N TYR A 385 -22.53 -17.09 18.65
CA TYR A 385 -21.30 -16.76 19.38
C TYR A 385 -21.39 -15.54 20.32
N GLY A 386 -22.49 -14.78 20.29
CA GLY A 386 -22.69 -13.60 21.13
C GLY A 386 -21.81 -12.40 20.79
N ARG A 387 -21.22 -12.37 19.59
CA ARG A 387 -20.30 -11.33 19.09
C ARG A 387 -20.47 -11.15 17.59
N ALA A 388 -20.01 -10.02 17.06
CA ALA A 388 -20.07 -9.74 15.63
C ALA A 388 -18.92 -10.43 14.87
N PRO A 389 -19.11 -10.77 13.57
CA PRO A 389 -18.05 -11.36 12.73
C PRO A 389 -16.74 -10.58 12.75
N GLU A 390 -16.82 -9.24 12.79
CA GLU A 390 -15.68 -8.32 12.77
C GLU A 390 -14.80 -8.47 14.01
N GLU A 391 -15.37 -8.84 15.16
CA GLU A 391 -14.62 -9.08 16.40
C GLU A 391 -13.69 -10.29 16.30
N ASP A 392 -14.03 -11.25 15.45
CA ASP A 392 -13.20 -12.43 15.15
C ASP A 392 -12.46 -12.26 13.80
N GLY A 393 -12.49 -11.06 13.21
CA GLY A 393 -11.81 -10.70 11.96
C GLY A 393 -12.37 -11.38 10.71
N VAL A 394 -13.64 -11.79 10.73
CA VAL A 394 -14.34 -12.45 9.62
C VAL A 394 -15.04 -11.40 8.76
N HIS A 395 -14.64 -11.29 7.50
CA HIS A 395 -15.28 -10.41 6.52
C HIS A 395 -16.31 -11.19 5.69
N ILE A 396 -17.52 -10.66 5.59
CA ILE A 396 -18.60 -11.27 4.78
C ILE A 396 -18.63 -10.57 3.43
N ILE A 397 -18.63 -11.33 2.34
CA ILE A 397 -18.65 -10.79 0.98
C ILE A 397 -19.73 -11.51 0.16
N ALA A 398 -20.73 -10.74 -0.28
CA ALA A 398 -21.69 -11.21 -1.28
C ALA A 398 -21.06 -11.13 -2.68
N ILE A 399 -21.05 -12.24 -3.42
CA ILE A 399 -20.44 -12.29 -4.75
C ILE A 399 -21.43 -12.06 -5.90
N GLY A 400 -22.74 -12.05 -5.61
CA GLY A 400 -23.79 -11.80 -6.60
C GLY A 400 -23.91 -12.90 -7.66
N GLY A 401 -23.82 -14.17 -7.26
CA GLY A 401 -23.96 -15.33 -8.15
C GLY A 401 -22.97 -16.46 -7.86
N THR A 402 -22.60 -17.25 -8.87
CA THR A 402 -21.86 -18.53 -8.67
C THR A 402 -20.34 -18.44 -8.94
N SER A 403 -19.79 -17.24 -8.91
CA SER A 403 -18.39 -16.94 -9.27
C SER A 403 -17.35 -17.31 -8.19
N PHE A 404 -17.69 -18.17 -7.22
CA PHE A 404 -16.84 -18.58 -6.10
C PHE A 404 -15.44 -19.05 -6.53
N ARG A 405 -15.35 -19.78 -7.65
CA ARG A 405 -14.08 -20.28 -8.19
C ARG A 405 -13.03 -19.17 -8.34
N ARG A 406 -13.45 -17.99 -8.80
CA ARG A 406 -12.57 -16.83 -9.04
C ARG A 406 -11.98 -16.31 -7.73
N TYR A 407 -12.78 -16.26 -6.67
CA TYR A 407 -12.35 -15.88 -5.33
C TYR A 407 -11.50 -16.96 -4.66
N LEU A 408 -11.80 -18.25 -4.88
CA LEU A 408 -11.00 -19.37 -4.36
C LEU A 408 -9.60 -19.43 -5.01
N GLU A 409 -9.49 -19.16 -6.31
CA GLU A 409 -8.18 -18.98 -6.98
C GLU A 409 -7.36 -17.87 -6.31
N LEU A 410 -7.98 -16.73 -6.02
CA LEU A 410 -7.33 -15.61 -5.33
C LEU A 410 -6.98 -15.95 -3.87
N ALA A 411 -7.87 -16.66 -3.16
CA ALA A 411 -7.64 -17.13 -1.79
C ALA A 411 -6.35 -17.94 -1.67
N ARG A 412 -6.13 -18.83 -2.63
CA ARG A 412 -4.96 -19.70 -2.66
C ARG A 412 -3.66 -18.93 -2.83
N LEU A 413 -3.66 -17.85 -3.61
CA LEU A 413 -2.46 -17.03 -3.81
C LEU A 413 -2.15 -16.15 -2.59
N LEU A 414 -3.18 -15.60 -1.95
CA LEU A 414 -3.07 -14.71 -0.80
C LEU A 414 -2.99 -15.43 0.55
N GLU A 415 -3.24 -16.75 0.55
CA GLU A 415 -3.32 -17.60 1.74
C GLU A 415 -4.42 -17.18 2.75
N ASN A 416 -5.49 -16.57 2.23
CA ASN A 416 -6.65 -16.18 3.04
C ASN A 416 -7.41 -17.42 3.52
N ARG A 417 -7.97 -17.37 4.73
CA ARG A 417 -8.90 -18.41 5.21
C ARG A 417 -10.29 -18.11 4.62
N VAL A 418 -10.86 -19.00 3.83
CA VAL A 418 -12.10 -18.72 3.08
C VAL A 418 -13.15 -19.81 3.24
N ALA A 419 -14.32 -19.46 3.76
CA ALA A 419 -15.51 -20.30 3.74
C ALA A 419 -16.45 -19.80 2.65
N ALA A 420 -16.89 -20.67 1.75
CA ALA A 420 -17.83 -20.32 0.69
C ALA A 420 -19.18 -21.01 0.92
N LEU A 421 -20.20 -20.23 1.25
CA LEU A 421 -21.59 -20.70 1.34
C LEU A 421 -22.19 -20.72 -0.06
N ARG A 422 -22.55 -21.91 -0.54
CA ARG A 422 -23.03 -22.12 -1.91
C ARG A 422 -24.33 -22.92 -1.90
N ASP A 423 -25.26 -22.54 -2.77
CA ASP A 423 -26.43 -23.35 -3.06
C ASP A 423 -26.04 -24.60 -3.87
N ASN A 424 -26.57 -25.76 -3.49
CA ASN A 424 -26.27 -27.00 -4.21
C ASN A 424 -27.04 -27.08 -5.56
N ASP A 425 -28.04 -26.23 -5.76
CA ASP A 425 -28.88 -26.14 -6.97
C ASP A 425 -29.44 -27.51 -7.43
N GLY A 426 -29.73 -28.39 -6.47
CA GLY A 426 -30.24 -29.74 -6.70
C GLY A 426 -29.18 -30.79 -7.04
N ASN A 427 -27.88 -30.44 -7.03
CA ASN A 427 -26.78 -31.36 -7.28
C ASN A 427 -25.49 -30.96 -6.54
N TYR A 428 -25.37 -31.35 -5.26
CA TYR A 428 -24.21 -31.11 -4.41
C TYR A 428 -22.89 -31.61 -5.02
N GLN A 429 -22.87 -32.84 -5.53
CA GLN A 429 -21.67 -33.48 -6.09
C GLN A 429 -21.07 -32.64 -7.22
N GLN A 430 -21.90 -32.23 -8.19
CA GLN A 430 -21.45 -31.47 -9.34
C GLN A 430 -21.17 -30.00 -9.01
N ASN A 431 -22.05 -29.35 -8.25
CA ASN A 431 -22.00 -27.90 -8.04
C ASN A 431 -21.06 -27.46 -6.92
N CYS A 432 -20.72 -28.36 -5.99
CA CYS A 432 -19.87 -28.07 -4.83
C CYS A 432 -18.56 -28.87 -4.87
N ASP A 433 -18.61 -30.20 -4.90
CA ASP A 433 -17.38 -31.01 -4.80
C ASP A 433 -16.53 -30.93 -6.07
N GLU A 434 -17.09 -31.31 -7.23
CA GLU A 434 -16.34 -31.41 -8.48
C GLU A 434 -15.93 -30.05 -9.05
N ARG A 435 -16.80 -29.04 -8.93
CA ARG A 435 -16.58 -27.71 -9.52
C ARG A 435 -15.41 -26.93 -8.91
N TYR A 436 -15.07 -27.23 -7.66
CA TYR A 436 -14.06 -26.49 -6.89
C TYR A 436 -12.87 -27.37 -6.43
N ALA A 437 -12.85 -28.67 -6.75
CA ALA A 437 -11.83 -29.61 -6.32
C ALA A 437 -10.38 -29.18 -6.63
N ASP A 438 -10.16 -28.47 -7.74
CA ASP A 438 -8.83 -28.04 -8.18
C ASP A 438 -8.36 -26.71 -7.57
N VAL A 439 -9.28 -25.92 -6.99
CA VAL A 439 -9.00 -24.59 -6.42
C VAL A 439 -9.05 -24.56 -4.89
N ILE A 440 -9.70 -25.54 -4.25
CA ILE A 440 -9.73 -25.69 -2.79
C ILE A 440 -8.32 -26.00 -2.25
N CYS A 441 -7.96 -25.41 -1.11
CA CYS A 441 -6.72 -25.67 -0.39
C CYS A 441 -6.97 -25.88 1.10
N SER A 442 -5.93 -26.09 1.91
CA SER A 442 -6.08 -26.30 3.37
C SER A 442 -6.75 -25.13 4.10
N ARG A 443 -6.75 -23.93 3.50
CA ARG A 443 -7.33 -22.70 4.05
C ARG A 443 -8.61 -22.28 3.33
N SER A 444 -9.18 -23.09 2.44
CA SER A 444 -10.46 -22.78 1.81
C SER A 444 -11.42 -23.97 1.83
N ARG A 445 -12.72 -23.73 2.03
CA ARG A 445 -13.74 -24.79 2.03
C ARG A 445 -15.07 -24.26 1.52
N VAL A 446 -15.76 -25.09 0.75
CA VAL A 446 -17.11 -24.84 0.26
C VAL A 446 -18.10 -25.59 1.15
N PHE A 447 -19.17 -24.91 1.56
CA PHE A 447 -20.22 -25.42 2.41
C PHE A 447 -21.56 -25.23 1.70
N ALA A 448 -22.31 -26.32 1.64
CA ALA A 448 -23.64 -26.37 1.04
C ALA A 448 -24.43 -27.48 1.75
N ASP A 449 -25.75 -27.42 1.67
CA ASP A 449 -26.58 -28.52 2.17
C ASP A 449 -26.32 -29.79 1.34
N ARG A 450 -26.17 -30.94 2.01
CA ARG A 450 -25.90 -32.22 1.33
C ARG A 450 -27.15 -32.86 0.76
N ASP A 451 -28.33 -32.44 1.23
CA ASP A 451 -29.60 -32.85 0.69
C ASP A 451 -29.97 -31.98 -0.53
N ASN A 452 -30.01 -32.60 -1.70
CA ASN A 452 -30.37 -31.92 -2.96
C ASN A 452 -31.82 -31.39 -2.97
N THR A 453 -32.69 -31.83 -2.05
CA THR A 453 -34.04 -31.25 -1.90
C THR A 453 -34.01 -29.89 -1.18
N ARG A 454 -32.93 -29.59 -0.46
CA ARG A 454 -32.64 -28.32 0.22
C ARG A 454 -31.73 -27.46 -0.65
N SER A 455 -32.21 -27.18 -1.86
CA SER A 455 -31.33 -26.76 -2.96
C SER A 455 -30.82 -25.34 -2.91
N THR A 456 -31.48 -24.47 -2.13
CA THR A 456 -31.17 -23.04 -2.03
C THR A 456 -31.28 -22.57 -0.59
N PHE A 457 -30.61 -21.47 -0.26
CA PHE A 457 -30.67 -20.83 1.05
C PHE A 457 -32.10 -20.66 1.58
N GLU A 458 -33.04 -20.17 0.75
CA GLU A 458 -34.41 -19.91 1.20
C GLU A 458 -35.17 -21.19 1.55
N ILE A 459 -34.93 -22.28 0.81
CA ILE A 459 -35.56 -23.57 1.07
C ILE A 459 -35.03 -24.14 2.39
N SER A 460 -33.71 -24.13 2.59
CA SER A 460 -33.09 -24.61 3.82
C SER A 460 -33.58 -23.82 5.02
N LEU A 461 -33.60 -22.49 4.91
CA LEU A 461 -34.06 -21.59 5.96
C LEU A 461 -35.55 -21.79 6.30
N TYR A 462 -36.40 -21.93 5.28
CA TYR A 462 -37.84 -22.19 5.48
C TYR A 462 -38.05 -23.51 6.22
N GLN A 463 -37.40 -24.59 5.80
CA GLN A 463 -37.60 -25.91 6.40
C GLN A 463 -37.18 -25.96 7.88
N ASP A 464 -36.12 -25.25 8.27
CA ASP A 464 -35.66 -25.18 9.66
C ASP A 464 -36.50 -24.23 10.53
N ASN A 465 -37.34 -23.38 9.90
CA ASN A 465 -38.10 -22.32 10.57
C ASN A 465 -39.57 -22.25 10.11
N ALA A 466 -40.15 -23.39 9.69
CA ALA A 466 -41.41 -23.42 8.97
C ALA A 466 -42.56 -22.71 9.70
N ASP A 467 -42.73 -22.97 11.00
CA ASP A 467 -43.78 -22.36 11.81
C ASP A 467 -43.66 -20.83 11.88
N LEU A 468 -42.43 -20.33 12.03
CA LEU A 468 -42.13 -18.91 12.12
C LEU A 468 -42.35 -18.22 10.77
N CYS A 469 -41.81 -18.80 9.70
CA CYS A 469 -41.99 -18.30 8.34
C CYS A 469 -43.47 -18.31 7.93
N ASP A 470 -44.20 -19.38 8.26
CA ASP A 470 -45.63 -19.47 7.99
C ASP A 470 -46.40 -18.42 8.77
N THR A 471 -46.08 -18.18 10.03
CA THR A 471 -46.74 -17.14 10.83
C THR A 471 -46.46 -15.74 10.27
N LEU A 472 -45.22 -15.47 9.86
CA LEU A 472 -44.79 -14.15 9.40
C LEU A 472 -45.28 -13.82 7.98
N PHE A 473 -45.27 -14.79 7.08
CA PHE A 473 -45.46 -14.57 5.65
C PHE A 473 -46.81 -15.06 5.12
N ARG A 474 -47.60 -15.80 5.91
CA ARG A 474 -48.96 -16.17 5.50
C ARG A 474 -49.86 -14.94 5.55
N GLY A 475 -50.39 -14.57 4.39
CA GLY A 475 -51.26 -13.40 4.24
C GLY A 475 -52.58 -13.77 3.57
N PRO A 476 -53.72 -13.14 3.94
CA PRO A 476 -55.05 -13.52 3.44
C PRO A 476 -55.27 -13.29 1.92
N ARG A 477 -54.30 -12.68 1.22
CA ARG A 477 -54.34 -12.41 -0.24
C ARG A 477 -53.14 -12.96 -1.00
N ARG A 478 -52.34 -13.87 -0.42
CA ARG A 478 -51.19 -14.47 -1.11
C ARG A 478 -51.57 -15.78 -1.78
N THR A 479 -51.28 -15.89 -3.07
CA THR A 479 -51.54 -17.08 -3.90
C THR A 479 -50.38 -18.06 -3.92
N LEU A 480 -49.16 -17.58 -3.67
CA LEU A 480 -47.96 -18.41 -3.52
C LEU A 480 -47.92 -19.07 -2.15
N THR A 481 -47.37 -20.28 -2.08
CA THR A 481 -46.93 -20.85 -0.79
C THR A 481 -45.86 -19.95 -0.16
N VAL A 482 -45.64 -20.09 1.15
CA VAL A 482 -44.65 -19.26 1.86
C VAL A 482 -43.24 -19.49 1.32
N GLN A 483 -42.87 -20.74 1.03
CA GLN A 483 -41.58 -21.07 0.42
C GLN A 483 -41.43 -20.43 -0.97
N GLU A 484 -42.45 -20.50 -1.84
CA GLU A 484 -42.42 -19.85 -3.16
C GLU A 484 -42.34 -18.32 -3.05
N TYR A 485 -43.03 -17.74 -2.06
CA TYR A 485 -42.93 -16.31 -1.78
C TYR A 485 -41.48 -15.93 -1.40
N MET A 486 -40.85 -16.70 -0.52
CA MET A 486 -39.46 -16.45 -0.10
C MET A 486 -38.49 -16.57 -1.28
N LEU A 487 -38.63 -17.59 -2.12
CA LEU A 487 -37.83 -17.76 -3.34
C LEU A 487 -38.00 -16.60 -4.33
N ALA A 488 -39.21 -16.06 -4.47
CA ALA A 488 -39.48 -14.92 -5.35
C ALA A 488 -39.06 -13.56 -4.74
N ASN A 489 -38.86 -13.48 -3.42
CA ASN A 489 -38.61 -12.23 -2.69
C ASN A 489 -37.44 -12.39 -1.71
N LYS A 490 -36.34 -13.00 -2.16
CA LYS A 490 -35.19 -13.43 -1.34
C LYS A 490 -34.72 -12.38 -0.33
N ALA A 491 -34.30 -11.20 -0.80
CA ALA A 491 -33.77 -10.14 0.06
C ALA A 491 -34.84 -9.53 0.99
N GLU A 492 -36.07 -9.33 0.51
CA GLU A 492 -37.17 -8.79 1.34
C GLU A 492 -37.58 -9.77 2.45
N ALA A 493 -37.63 -11.07 2.14
CA ALA A 493 -37.89 -12.12 3.12
C ALA A 493 -36.79 -12.16 4.18
N ALA A 494 -35.52 -12.15 3.77
CA ALA A 494 -34.37 -12.12 4.67
C ALA A 494 -34.39 -10.87 5.58
N PHE A 495 -34.66 -9.69 5.02
CA PHE A 495 -34.72 -8.44 5.78
C PHE A 495 -35.85 -8.44 6.82
N ARG A 496 -37.03 -8.95 6.47
CA ARG A 496 -38.14 -9.07 7.43
C ARG A 496 -37.85 -10.05 8.56
N LEU A 497 -37.21 -11.18 8.26
CA LEU A 497 -36.78 -12.14 9.26
C LEU A 497 -35.74 -11.52 10.21
N LEU A 498 -34.78 -10.76 9.66
CA LEU A 498 -33.79 -10.02 10.45
C LEU A 498 -34.46 -9.02 11.41
N GLN A 499 -35.38 -8.20 10.91
CA GLN A 499 -36.00 -7.14 11.71
C GLN A 499 -36.87 -7.66 12.85
N LEU A 500 -37.60 -8.76 12.63
CA LEU A 500 -38.67 -9.19 13.54
C LEU A 500 -38.29 -10.42 14.36
N HIS A 501 -37.38 -11.27 13.86
CA HIS A 501 -37.16 -12.60 14.42
C HIS A 501 -35.68 -13.04 14.43
N ALA A 502 -34.70 -12.14 14.27
CA ALA A 502 -33.28 -12.51 14.28
C ALA A 502 -32.85 -13.36 15.48
N GLY A 503 -33.42 -13.09 16.66
CA GLY A 503 -33.15 -13.81 17.91
C GLY A 503 -33.86 -15.16 18.05
N GLU A 504 -34.68 -15.57 17.08
CA GLU A 504 -35.50 -16.80 17.13
C GLU A 504 -35.10 -17.82 16.05
N LEU A 505 -34.50 -17.37 14.95
CA LEU A 505 -34.14 -18.20 13.79
C LEU A 505 -33.19 -19.36 14.12
N THR A 506 -33.59 -20.58 13.78
CA THR A 506 -32.71 -21.74 13.68
C THR A 506 -31.79 -21.58 12.48
N VAL A 507 -30.48 -21.69 12.71
CA VAL A 507 -29.45 -21.55 11.67
C VAL A 507 -29.28 -22.90 10.96
N PRO A 508 -29.33 -22.97 9.61
CA PRO A 508 -29.07 -24.21 8.88
C PRO A 508 -27.69 -24.83 9.19
N ASP A 509 -27.62 -26.16 9.24
CA ASP A 509 -26.42 -26.89 9.68
C ASP A 509 -25.16 -26.56 8.88
N TYR A 510 -25.25 -26.51 7.54
CA TYR A 510 -24.09 -26.19 6.70
C TYR A 510 -23.55 -24.77 6.95
N ILE A 511 -24.42 -23.84 7.38
CA ILE A 511 -24.02 -22.48 7.78
C ILE A 511 -23.35 -22.53 9.15
N GLN A 512 -23.90 -23.28 10.12
CA GLN A 512 -23.25 -23.47 11.42
C GLN A 512 -21.83 -24.05 11.27
N GLU A 513 -21.67 -25.08 10.42
CA GLU A 513 -20.36 -25.67 10.09
C GLU A 513 -19.41 -24.64 9.48
N ALA A 514 -19.88 -23.84 8.52
CA ALA A 514 -19.06 -22.81 7.88
C ALA A 514 -18.61 -21.74 8.88
N LEU A 515 -19.54 -21.27 9.73
CA LEU A 515 -19.28 -20.24 10.73
C LEU A 515 -18.33 -20.72 11.82
N ALA A 516 -18.45 -21.99 12.25
CA ALA A 516 -17.50 -22.60 13.19
C ALA A 516 -16.11 -22.70 12.57
N TRP A 517 -16.03 -23.20 11.33
CA TRP A 517 -14.76 -23.41 10.65
C TRP A 517 -14.04 -22.09 10.30
N ILE A 518 -14.74 -21.02 9.94
CA ILE A 518 -14.07 -19.74 9.58
C ILE A 518 -13.55 -18.97 10.80
N ARG A 519 -14.16 -19.20 11.97
CA ARG A 519 -13.84 -18.55 13.24
C ARG A 519 -12.55 -19.07 13.87
N GLU A 520 -12.28 -20.37 13.71
CA GLU A 520 -11.00 -21.01 14.08
C GLU A 520 -9.81 -20.35 13.37
#